data_AF-A0AAD7QHE6-F1
#
_entry.id   AF-A0AAD7QHE6-F1
#
_cell.length_a   1.000
_cell.length_b   1.000
_cell.length_c   1.000
_cell.angle_alpha   90.00
_cell.angle_beta   90.00
_cell.angle_gamma   90.00
#
_symmetry.space_group_name_H-M   'P 1'
#
loop_
_entity.id
_entity.type
_entity.pdbx_description
1 polymer ?
#
loop_
_entity_poly.entity_id
_entity_poly.type
_entity_poly.pdbx_seq_one_letter_code
_entity_poly.pdbx_strand_id
1 'polypeptide(L)'
;MEIGLVNKLSFARDRLTESFSWSPGIVSEPQFSNCRTELTKVVALIIVIDDVYDVYGTLDELELFTDAIQRWDVNDVNNLPQYMKLCFLALYNTVNEMAYNILEEQGAFSLPYLTKAWADLCKSFLQEAKWSYSKFTPTFAEYLENAWSSSSRGTFPCSCLLFTGSKCLKSRTLCFK
;
A
#
# COMPACT_ATOMS: atom_id res chain seq x y z
N MET A 1 10.28 -15.57 -0.50
CA MET A 1 9.56 -14.29 -0.73
C MET A 1 10.38 -13.52 -1.74
N GLU A 2 10.19 -13.85 -3.03
CA GLU A 2 10.99 -13.27 -4.11
C GLU A 2 10.22 -12.11 -4.73
N ILE A 3 9.97 -11.07 -3.93
CA ILE A 3 9.65 -9.76 -4.50
C ILE A 3 10.99 -9.23 -5.00
N GLY A 4 11.45 -9.70 -6.17
CA GLY A 4 12.71 -9.32 -6.79
C GLY A 4 12.80 -7.84 -7.18
N LEU A 5 11.98 -6.98 -6.56
CA LEU A 5 12.01 -5.53 -6.67
C LEU A 5 13.28 -4.98 -6.05
N VAL A 6 13.73 -5.50 -4.91
CA VAL A 6 14.93 -5.00 -4.21
C VAL A 6 16.18 -5.13 -5.10
N ASN A 7 16.33 -6.25 -5.81
CA ASN A 7 17.45 -6.44 -6.73
C ASN A 7 17.35 -5.62 -8.03
N LYS A 8 16.15 -5.09 -8.35
CA LYS A 8 15.89 -4.32 -9.59
C LYS A 8 15.73 -2.82 -9.34
N LEU A 9 15.50 -2.42 -8.10
CA LEU A 9 15.33 -1.04 -7.64
C LEU A 9 16.42 -0.76 -6.62
N SER A 10 17.62 -0.40 -7.09
CA SER A 10 18.78 -0.10 -6.24
C SER A 10 18.55 1.04 -5.25
N PHE A 11 17.44 1.74 -5.38
CA PHE A 11 17.04 2.85 -4.54
C PHE A 11 16.10 2.47 -3.38
N ALA A 12 15.36 1.37 -3.50
CA ALA A 12 14.37 0.98 -2.51
C ALA A 12 15.08 0.42 -1.29
N ARG A 13 14.78 0.96 -0.10
CA ARG A 13 15.39 0.47 1.15
C ARG A 13 14.92 -0.97 1.41
N ASP A 14 15.86 -1.91 1.56
CA ASP A 14 15.54 -3.27 1.99
C ASP A 14 15.11 -3.27 3.46
N ARG A 15 13.81 -3.07 3.68
CA ARG A 15 13.16 -3.04 5.00
C ARG A 15 12.29 -4.27 5.22
N LEU A 16 12.57 -5.39 4.55
CA LEU A 16 11.84 -6.65 4.75
C LEU A 16 11.82 -7.07 6.22
N THR A 17 12.96 -6.97 6.90
CA THR A 17 13.09 -7.30 8.34
C THR A 17 12.30 -6.34 9.22
N GLU A 18 12.34 -5.03 8.93
CA GLU A 18 11.56 -4.03 9.66
C GLU A 18 10.05 -4.24 9.44
N SER A 19 9.63 -4.45 8.19
CA SER A 19 8.24 -4.71 7.79
C SER A 19 7.68 -5.97 8.45
N PHE A 20 8.49 -7.03 8.51
CA PHE A 20 8.12 -8.24 9.24
C PHE A 20 8.02 -7.98 10.74
N SER A 21 8.89 -7.13 11.32
CA SER A 21 8.84 -6.78 12.74
C SER A 21 7.56 -6.04 13.16
N TRP A 22 6.90 -5.30 12.26
CA TRP A 22 5.59 -4.67 12.53
C TRP A 22 4.45 -5.69 12.54
N SER A 23 4.59 -6.82 11.84
CA SER A 23 3.50 -7.78 11.62
C SER A 23 2.99 -8.46 12.91
N PRO A 24 3.85 -8.91 13.85
CA PRO A 24 3.41 -9.42 15.15
C PRO A 24 2.71 -8.38 16.04
N GLY A 25 3.02 -7.08 15.88
CA GLY A 25 2.37 -6.01 16.62
C GLY A 25 0.93 -5.76 16.17
N ILE A 26 0.60 -6.12 14.93
CA ILE A 26 -0.73 -5.94 14.34
C ILE A 26 -1.55 -7.24 14.44
N VAL A 27 -0.91 -8.40 14.23
CA VAL A 27 -1.52 -9.73 14.33
C VAL A 27 -0.64 -10.62 15.21
N SER A 28 -0.91 -10.56 16.51
CA SER A 28 -0.10 -11.23 17.53
C SER A 28 -0.37 -12.73 17.62
N GLU A 29 -1.53 -13.19 17.16
CA GLU A 29 -1.93 -14.57 17.37
C GLU A 29 -1.18 -15.55 16.43
N PRO A 30 -0.56 -16.62 16.96
CA PRO A 30 0.31 -17.51 16.19
C PRO A 30 -0.33 -18.12 14.94
N GLN A 31 -1.62 -18.45 15.01
CA GLN A 31 -2.40 -19.11 13.95
C GLN A 31 -2.58 -18.28 12.67
N PHE A 32 -2.23 -16.99 12.68
CA PHE A 32 -2.39 -16.10 11.54
C PHE A 32 -1.07 -15.82 10.80
N SER A 33 -0.21 -16.83 10.66
CA SER A 33 1.08 -16.73 9.94
C SER A 33 0.92 -16.24 8.49
N ASN A 34 -0.12 -16.69 7.80
CA ASN A 34 -0.40 -16.29 6.42
C ASN A 34 -0.80 -14.80 6.36
N CYS A 35 -1.62 -14.34 7.30
CA CYS A 35 -1.99 -12.93 7.40
C CYS A 35 -0.77 -12.04 7.65
N ARG A 36 0.17 -12.47 8.52
CA ARG A 36 1.44 -11.73 8.73
C ARG A 36 2.29 -11.66 7.47
N THR A 37 2.31 -12.73 6.67
CA THR A 37 3.07 -12.77 5.42
C THR A 37 2.51 -11.81 4.38
N GLU A 38 1.18 -11.82 4.18
CA GLU A 38 0.50 -10.89 3.27
C GLU A 38 0.61 -9.43 3.76
N LEU A 39 0.47 -9.20 5.06
CA LEU A 39 0.68 -7.87 5.64
C LEU A 39 2.10 -7.37 5.42
N THR A 40 3.12 -8.23 5.54
CA THR A 40 4.52 -7.87 5.28
C THR A 40 4.71 -7.46 3.81
N LYS A 41 4.09 -8.18 2.84
CA LYS A 41 4.13 -7.79 1.41
C LYS A 41 3.54 -6.39 1.21
N VAL A 42 2.38 -6.11 1.82
CA VAL A 42 1.70 -4.81 1.72
C VAL A 42 2.55 -3.69 2.33
N VAL A 43 3.10 -3.89 3.54
CA VAL A 43 3.98 -2.90 4.20
C VAL A 43 5.20 -2.61 3.34
N ALA A 44 5.84 -3.64 2.80
CA ALA A 44 7.01 -3.46 1.94
C ALA A 44 6.67 -2.64 0.68
N LEU A 45 5.52 -2.90 0.04
CA LEU A 45 5.07 -2.13 -1.12
C LEU A 45 4.78 -0.66 -0.77
N ILE A 46 4.15 -0.40 0.38
CA ILE A 46 3.90 0.97 0.85
C ILE A 46 5.21 1.73 0.98
N ILE A 47 6.22 1.15 1.64
CA ILE A 47 7.54 1.78 1.83
C ILE A 47 8.23 2.07 0.49
N VAL A 48 8.18 1.12 -0.46
CA VAL A 48 8.78 1.32 -1.78
C VAL A 48 8.09 2.43 -2.54
N ILE A 49 6.75 2.50 -2.48
CA ILE A 49 5.98 3.54 -3.15
C ILE A 49 6.23 4.90 -2.51
N ASP A 50 6.25 4.98 -1.17
CA ASP A 50 6.61 6.18 -0.41
C ASP A 50 7.98 6.75 -0.85
N ASP A 51 9.01 5.90 -0.91
CA ASP A 51 10.35 6.29 -1.41
C ASP A 51 10.30 6.82 -2.87
N VAL A 52 9.41 6.29 -3.71
CA VAL A 52 9.20 6.80 -5.09
C VAL A 52 8.61 8.21 -5.07
N TYR A 53 7.62 8.49 -4.22
CA TYR A 53 6.97 9.81 -4.16
C TYR A 53 7.84 10.88 -3.48
N ASP A 54 8.62 10.50 -2.46
CA ASP A 54 9.38 11.46 -1.65
C ASP A 54 10.77 11.78 -2.21
N VAL A 55 11.42 10.82 -2.88
CA VAL A 55 12.85 10.95 -3.23
C VAL A 55 13.12 10.82 -4.72
N TYR A 56 12.48 9.87 -5.41
CA TYR A 56 12.94 9.46 -6.75
C TYR A 56 12.12 10.00 -7.92
N GLY A 57 10.79 10.08 -7.79
CA GLY A 57 9.92 10.49 -8.88
C GLY A 57 9.94 12.00 -9.11
N THR A 58 9.95 12.40 -10.38
CA THR A 58 9.60 13.77 -10.75
C THR A 58 8.09 13.96 -10.69
N LEU A 59 7.62 15.20 -10.48
CA LEU A 59 6.19 15.46 -10.30
C LEU A 59 5.35 14.96 -11.47
N ASP A 60 5.81 15.14 -12.71
CA ASP A 60 5.12 14.66 -13.92
C ASP A 60 5.01 13.12 -13.95
N GLU A 61 6.07 12.41 -13.56
CA GLU A 61 6.07 10.95 -13.46
C GLU A 61 5.12 10.46 -12.35
N LEU A 62 5.08 11.16 -11.21
CA LEU A 62 4.19 10.84 -10.08
C LEU A 62 2.71 11.04 -10.44
N GLU A 63 2.38 12.04 -11.26
CA GLU A 63 1.03 12.22 -11.76
C GLU A 63 0.61 11.06 -12.67
N LEU A 64 1.47 10.66 -13.60
CA LEU A 64 1.24 9.49 -14.46
C LEU A 64 1.09 8.19 -13.65
N PHE A 65 1.93 8.00 -12.63
CA PHE A 65 1.89 6.82 -11.78
C PHE A 65 0.59 6.76 -10.96
N THR A 66 0.15 7.91 -10.43
CA THR A 66 -1.10 8.02 -9.68
C THR A 66 -2.32 7.75 -10.57
N ASP A 67 -2.33 8.26 -11.81
CA ASP A 67 -3.41 8.00 -12.77
C ASP A 67 -3.46 6.51 -13.16
N ALA A 68 -2.31 5.88 -13.38
CA ALA A 68 -2.23 4.44 -13.66
C ALA A 68 -2.82 3.60 -12.52
N ILE A 69 -2.51 3.93 -11.26
CA ILE A 69 -3.09 3.25 -10.08
C ILE A 69 -4.59 3.52 -9.97
N GLN A 70 -5.05 4.72 -10.27
CA GLN A 70 -6.47 5.04 -10.22
C GLN A 70 -7.29 4.29 -11.28
N ARG A 71 -6.76 4.12 -12.48
CA ARG A 71 -7.40 3.34 -13.56
C ARG A 71 -7.29 1.85 -13.34
N TRP A 72 -6.21 1.42 -12.68
CA TRP A 72 -5.91 0.03 -12.41
C TRP A 72 -5.82 -0.84 -13.68
N ASP A 73 -5.30 -0.28 -14.78
CA ASP A 73 -5.09 -0.95 -16.06
C ASP A 73 -3.59 -1.18 -16.32
N VAL A 74 -3.21 -2.43 -16.60
CA VAL A 74 -1.83 -2.83 -16.92
C VAL A 74 -1.36 -2.24 -18.24
N ASN A 75 -2.26 -1.91 -19.16
CA ASN A 75 -1.88 -1.32 -20.46
C ASN A 75 -1.43 0.14 -20.35
N ASP A 76 -1.88 0.85 -19.31
CA ASP A 76 -1.58 2.27 -19.10
C ASP A 76 -0.17 2.50 -18.52
N VAL A 77 0.52 1.44 -18.09
CA VAL A 77 1.90 1.54 -17.57
C VAL A 77 2.94 1.79 -18.67
N ASN A 78 2.56 1.69 -19.95
CA ASN A 78 3.52 1.80 -21.06
C ASN A 78 4.25 3.15 -21.10
N ASN A 79 3.60 4.21 -20.62
CA ASN A 79 4.14 5.57 -20.59
C ASN A 79 5.01 5.86 -19.34
N LEU A 80 5.06 4.93 -18.38
CA LEU A 80 5.83 5.12 -17.14
C LEU A 80 7.32 4.80 -17.35
N PRO A 81 8.23 5.38 -16.55
CA PRO A 81 9.61 4.92 -16.45
C PRO A 81 9.69 3.45 -16.02
N GLN A 82 10.76 2.75 -16.43
CA GLN A 82 10.91 1.31 -16.18
C GLN A 82 10.79 0.92 -14.71
N TYR A 83 11.30 1.73 -13.78
CA TYR A 83 11.22 1.45 -12.35
C TYR A 83 9.79 1.57 -11.81
N MET A 84 9.03 2.57 -12.25
CA MET A 84 7.62 2.73 -11.91
C MET A 84 6.76 1.61 -12.48
N LYS A 85 7.06 1.13 -13.71
CA LYS A 85 6.41 -0.06 -14.26
C LYS A 85 6.59 -1.27 -13.35
N LEU A 86 7.81 -1.49 -12.85
CA LEU A 86 8.09 -2.59 -11.92
C LEU A 86 7.33 -2.43 -10.60
N CYS A 87 7.30 -1.22 -10.03
CA CYS A 87 6.52 -0.93 -8.82
C CYS A 87 5.02 -1.19 -9.03
N PHE A 88 4.45 -0.68 -10.13
CA PHE A 88 3.05 -0.90 -10.47
C PHE A 88 2.74 -2.39 -10.63
N LEU A 89 3.54 -3.13 -11.40
CA LEU A 89 3.30 -4.57 -11.62
C LEU A 89 3.40 -5.37 -10.32
N ALA A 90 4.32 -5.01 -9.42
CA ALA A 90 4.42 -5.64 -8.11
C ALA A 90 3.17 -5.41 -7.26
N LEU A 91 2.70 -4.16 -7.22
CA LEU A 91 1.48 -3.77 -6.54
C LEU A 91 0.26 -4.48 -7.14
N TYR A 92 0.11 -4.41 -8.46
CA TYR A 92 -0.98 -5.02 -9.20
C TYR A 92 -1.07 -6.53 -8.94
N ASN A 93 0.04 -7.25 -9.10
CA ASN A 93 0.06 -8.69 -8.89
C ASN A 93 -0.26 -9.06 -7.44
N THR A 94 0.31 -8.32 -6.48
CA THR A 94 0.06 -8.57 -5.05
C THR A 94 -1.41 -8.33 -4.72
N VAL A 95 -1.98 -7.18 -5.10
CA VAL A 95 -3.38 -6.84 -4.80
C VAL A 95 -4.37 -7.78 -5.48
N ASN A 96 -4.12 -8.20 -6.72
CA ASN A 96 -4.98 -9.17 -7.39
C ASN A 96 -4.87 -10.58 -6.77
N GLU A 97 -3.66 -11.02 -6.38
CA GLU A 97 -3.46 -12.27 -5.62
C GLU A 97 -4.23 -12.23 -4.29
N MET A 98 -4.12 -11.13 -3.55
CA MET A 98 -4.84 -10.92 -2.30
C MET A 98 -6.37 -10.96 -2.51
N ALA A 99 -6.87 -10.27 -3.53
CA ALA A 99 -8.29 -10.24 -3.85
C ALA A 99 -8.84 -11.62 -4.24
N TYR A 100 -8.05 -12.39 -5.00
CA TYR A 100 -8.39 -13.76 -5.39
C TYR A 100 -8.48 -14.68 -4.17
N ASN A 101 -7.50 -14.63 -3.26
CA ASN A 101 -7.51 -15.45 -2.04
C ASN A 101 -8.73 -15.14 -1.15
N ILE A 102 -9.10 -13.87 -1.02
CA ILE A 102 -10.30 -13.47 -0.26
C ILE A 102 -11.58 -14.00 -0.95
N LEU A 103 -11.63 -13.98 -2.27
CA LEU A 103 -12.76 -14.52 -3.03
C LEU A 103 -12.87 -16.05 -2.83
N GLU A 104 -11.77 -16.79 -2.87
CA GLU A 104 -11.78 -18.24 -2.64
C GLU A 104 -12.17 -18.60 -1.20
N GLU A 105 -11.61 -17.91 -0.20
CA GLU A 105 -11.82 -18.25 1.20
C GLU A 105 -13.18 -17.79 1.75
N GLN A 106 -13.68 -16.64 1.27
CA GLN A 106 -14.83 -15.95 1.87
C GLN A 106 -15.98 -15.71 0.88
N GLY A 107 -15.79 -15.96 -0.41
CA GLY A 107 -16.76 -15.63 -1.46
C GLY A 107 -16.96 -14.13 -1.64
N ALA A 108 -16.06 -13.29 -1.12
CA ALA A 108 -16.20 -11.85 -1.09
C ALA A 108 -15.39 -11.17 -2.21
N PHE A 109 -16.04 -10.30 -2.98
CA PHE A 109 -15.38 -9.53 -4.04
C PHE A 109 -14.72 -8.27 -3.45
N SER A 110 -13.43 -8.36 -3.13
CA SER A 110 -12.68 -7.33 -2.40
C SER A 110 -11.87 -6.37 -3.27
N LEU A 111 -11.67 -6.67 -4.56
CA LEU A 111 -10.81 -5.91 -5.47
C LEU A 111 -11.17 -4.41 -5.57
N PRO A 112 -12.45 -3.99 -5.69
CA PRO A 112 -12.78 -2.56 -5.77
C PRO A 112 -12.41 -1.78 -4.52
N TYR A 113 -12.44 -2.42 -3.35
CA TYR A 113 -12.09 -1.79 -2.08
C TYR A 113 -10.58 -1.66 -1.93
N LEU A 114 -9.83 -2.70 -2.31
CA LEU A 114 -8.36 -2.68 -2.28
C LEU A 114 -7.80 -1.64 -3.25
N THR A 115 -8.27 -1.64 -4.49
CA THR A 115 -7.84 -0.68 -5.52
C THR A 115 -8.14 0.76 -5.12
N LYS A 116 -9.33 1.02 -4.57
CA LYS A 116 -9.67 2.33 -4.02
C LYS A 116 -8.71 2.76 -2.91
N ALA A 117 -8.41 1.88 -1.95
CA ALA A 117 -7.51 2.21 -0.84
C ALA A 117 -6.09 2.56 -1.33
N TRP A 118 -5.57 1.84 -2.33
CA TRP A 118 -4.28 2.17 -2.95
C TRP A 118 -4.32 3.47 -3.75
N ALA A 119 -5.40 3.75 -4.47
CA ALA A 119 -5.57 5.02 -5.18
C ALA A 119 -5.64 6.21 -4.22
N ASP A 120 -6.38 6.09 -3.11
CA ASP A 120 -6.47 7.14 -2.09
C ASP A 120 -5.12 7.39 -1.42
N LEU A 121 -4.36 6.32 -1.13
CA LEU A 121 -3.00 6.44 -0.60
C LEU A 121 -2.06 7.17 -1.58
N CYS A 122 -2.03 6.76 -2.85
CA CYS A 122 -1.16 7.37 -3.84
C CYS A 122 -1.52 8.84 -4.13
N LYS A 123 -2.81 9.20 -4.07
CA LYS A 123 -3.25 10.60 -4.14
C LYS A 123 -2.73 11.43 -2.97
N SER A 124 -2.74 10.87 -1.76
CA SER A 124 -2.21 11.57 -0.59
C SER A 124 -0.69 11.78 -0.66
N PHE A 125 0.06 10.80 -1.18
CA PHE A 125 1.50 10.97 -1.46
C PHE A 125 1.75 12.00 -2.56
N LEU A 126 0.96 11.99 -3.64
CA LEU A 126 1.06 13.01 -4.69
C LEU A 126 0.81 14.42 -4.13
N GLN A 127 -0.14 14.57 -3.22
CA GLN A 127 -0.44 15.86 -2.59
C GLN A 127 0.74 16.38 -1.75
N GLU A 128 1.40 15.50 -1.00
CA GLU A 128 2.62 15.82 -0.24
C GLU A 128 3.78 16.19 -1.17
N ALA A 129 3.99 15.44 -2.25
CA ALA A 129 4.97 15.77 -3.28
C ALA A 129 4.70 17.15 -3.92
N LYS A 130 3.43 17.48 -4.19
CA LYS A 130 3.02 18.80 -4.71
C LYS A 130 3.33 19.93 -3.73
N TRP A 131 3.05 19.74 -2.44
CA TRP A 131 3.39 20.72 -1.40
C TRP A 131 4.91 20.93 -1.30
N SER A 132 5.67 19.83 -1.29
CA SER A 132 7.14 19.86 -1.26
C SER A 132 7.71 20.61 -2.47
N TYR A 133 7.27 20.27 -3.69
CA TYR A 133 7.73 20.89 -4.93
C TYR A 133 7.41 22.38 -5.00
N SER A 134 6.19 22.77 -4.63
CA SER A 134 5.74 24.18 -4.65
C SER A 134 6.25 25.01 -3.46
N LYS A 135 6.97 24.38 -2.50
CA LYS A 135 7.37 24.97 -1.21
C LYS A 135 6.17 25.56 -0.45
N PHE A 136 5.00 24.96 -0.64
CA PHE A 136 3.78 25.36 0.02
C PHE A 136 3.71 24.70 1.40
N THR A 137 3.46 25.51 2.42
CA THR A 137 3.23 25.01 3.77
C THR A 137 1.72 24.98 4.02
N PRO A 138 1.07 23.79 4.06
CA PRO A 138 -0.35 23.69 4.36
C PRO A 138 -0.66 24.15 5.78
N THR A 139 -1.92 24.51 6.03
CA THR A 139 -2.37 24.67 7.42
C THR A 139 -2.32 23.35 8.16
N PHE A 140 -2.27 23.40 9.49
CA PHE A 140 -2.25 22.18 10.30
C PHE A 140 -3.46 21.27 10.02
N ALA A 141 -4.64 21.85 9.79
CA ALA A 141 -5.86 21.08 9.47
C ALA A 141 -5.76 20.37 8.12
N GLU A 142 -5.33 21.09 7.06
CA GLU A 142 -5.14 20.53 5.72
C GLU A 142 -4.06 19.43 5.72
N TYR A 143 -2.95 19.66 6.42
CA TYR A 143 -1.92 18.65 6.59
C TYR A 143 -2.47 17.40 7.28
N LEU A 144 -3.22 17.56 8.38
CA LEU A 144 -3.76 16.43 9.15
C LEU A 144 -4.75 15.60 8.32
N GLU A 145 -5.57 16.24 7.50
CA GLU A 145 -6.53 15.57 6.61
C GLU A 145 -5.81 14.70 5.57
N ASN A 146 -4.75 15.22 4.95
CA ASN A 146 -3.94 14.43 4.02
C ASN A 146 -3.11 13.35 4.74
N ALA A 147 -2.49 13.71 5.86
CA ALA A 147 -1.64 12.84 6.67
C ALA A 147 -2.39 11.61 7.19
N TRP A 148 -3.71 11.74 7.43
CA TRP A 148 -4.56 10.62 7.78
C TRP A 148 -4.56 9.51 6.70
N SER A 149 -4.53 9.91 5.43
CA SER A 149 -4.47 9.01 4.29
C SER A 149 -3.04 8.56 3.97
N SER A 150 -2.06 9.48 4.00
CA SER A 150 -0.65 9.17 3.66
C SER A 150 0.06 8.31 4.70
N SER A 151 -0.33 8.42 5.98
CA SER A 151 0.12 7.49 7.02
C SER A 151 -0.38 6.04 6.83
N SER A 152 -1.02 5.75 5.69
CA SER A 152 -1.56 4.44 5.31
C SER A 152 -2.60 3.89 6.29
N ARG A 153 -3.08 4.73 7.23
CA ARG A 153 -4.01 4.35 8.30
C ARG A 153 -5.42 4.06 7.77
N GLY A 154 -5.76 4.46 6.55
CA GLY A 154 -6.97 4.01 5.83
C GLY A 154 -6.78 2.70 5.03
N THR A 155 -5.58 2.48 4.50
CA THR A 155 -5.21 1.30 3.68
C THR A 155 -4.93 0.07 4.53
N PHE A 156 -4.29 0.24 5.70
CA PHE A 156 -4.00 -0.83 6.65
C PHE A 156 -5.27 -1.52 7.19
N PRO A 157 -6.31 -0.80 7.66
CA PRO A 157 -7.56 -1.43 8.07
C PRO A 157 -8.30 -2.06 6.92
N CYS A 158 -8.32 -1.50 5.70
CA CYS A 158 -9.02 -2.14 4.58
C CYS A 158 -8.37 -3.49 4.21
N SER A 159 -7.04 -3.54 4.06
CA SER A 159 -6.34 -4.79 3.81
C SER A 159 -6.50 -5.77 4.96
N CYS A 160 -6.34 -5.34 6.21
CA CYS A 160 -6.56 -6.21 7.37
C CYS A 160 -8.02 -6.65 7.52
N LEU A 161 -9.03 -5.79 7.33
CA LEU A 161 -10.46 -6.11 7.45
C LEU A 161 -10.90 -7.10 6.36
N LEU A 162 -10.37 -6.97 5.15
CA LEU A 162 -10.68 -7.86 4.03
C LEU A 162 -9.99 -9.22 4.17
N PHE A 163 -8.74 -9.26 4.68
CA PHE A 163 -8.06 -10.52 5.01
C PHE A 163 -8.64 -11.23 6.22
N THR A 164 -9.20 -10.50 7.18
CA THR A 164 -9.57 -11.07 8.50
C THR A 164 -10.98 -11.60 8.58
N GLY A 165 -11.73 -11.63 7.46
CA GLY A 165 -13.01 -12.32 7.27
C GLY A 165 -13.54 -13.00 8.52
N SER A 166 -14.21 -12.22 9.38
CA SER A 166 -14.85 -12.63 10.64
C SER A 166 -14.06 -13.49 11.67
N LYS A 167 -12.79 -13.85 11.44
CA LYS A 167 -11.98 -14.67 12.37
C LYS A 167 -11.07 -13.86 13.30
N CYS A 168 -10.55 -12.72 12.87
CA CYS A 168 -9.69 -11.88 13.73
C CYS A 168 -10.49 -10.85 14.56
N LEU A 169 -11.69 -10.47 14.11
CA LEU A 169 -12.56 -9.54 14.86
C LEU A 169 -13.18 -10.14 16.14
N LYS A 170 -13.19 -11.47 16.29
CA LYS A 170 -13.68 -12.11 17.52
C LYS A 170 -12.75 -11.93 18.73
N SER A 171 -11.49 -11.53 18.56
CA SER A 171 -10.61 -11.18 19.69
C SER A 171 -10.69 -9.69 20.09
N ARG A 172 -11.23 -8.81 19.24
CA ARG A 172 -11.29 -7.36 19.50
C ARG A 172 -12.42 -6.89 20.41
N THR A 173 -13.33 -7.75 20.86
CA THR A 173 -14.32 -7.38 21.90
C THR A 173 -13.73 -7.34 23.32
N LEU A 174 -12.46 -7.68 23.51
CA LEU A 174 -11.83 -7.78 24.85
C LEU A 174 -10.75 -6.72 25.15
N CYS A 175 -10.31 -5.90 24.20
CA CYS A 175 -9.26 -4.89 24.43
C CYS A 175 -9.72 -3.42 24.42
N PHE A 176 -11.02 -3.16 24.25
CA PHE A 176 -11.61 -1.82 24.47
C PHE A 176 -12.73 -1.88 25.53
N LYS A 177 -12.43 -2.50 26.67
CA LYS A 177 -13.07 -2.18 27.95
C LYS A 177 -11.98 -1.74 28.92
#